data_AF-A0A7V0YU41-F1
#
_entry.id   AF-A0A7V0YU41-F1
#
_cell.length_a   1.000
_cell.length_b   1.000
_cell.length_c   1.000
_cell.angle_alpha   90.00
_cell.angle_beta   90.00
_cell.angle_gamma   90.00
#
_symmetry.space_group_name_H-M   'P 1'
#
loop_
_entity.id
_entity.type
_entity.pdbx_description
1 polymer ?
#
loop_
_entity_poly.entity_id
_entity_poly.type
_entity_poly.pdbx_seq_one_letter_code
_entity_poly.pdbx_strand_id
1 'polypeptide(L)'
;MTHRERFNRVMHFQDVDRIPNEEFGYWAETLERWRLEGMPADADEELYFGLDIRRERRLFQPDFGPIPPLTHGLDSVENIEKAKPHFYDTFDSPQRYPANWADMVENYKKRDYPLGLN
;
A
#
# COMPACT_ATOMS: atom_id res chain seq x y z
N MET A 1 -0.89 -9.13 20.32
CA MET A 1 -1.60 -9.17 19.01
C MET A 1 -0.61 -8.79 17.90
N THR A 2 -0.75 -9.33 16.70
CA THR A 2 0.00 -8.86 15.52
C THR A 2 -0.42 -7.45 15.12
N HIS A 3 0.38 -6.75 14.31
CA HIS A 3 0.02 -5.41 13.80
C HIS A 3 -1.30 -5.47 13.01
N ARG A 4 -1.48 -6.51 12.18
CA ARG A 4 -2.71 -6.78 11.43
C ARG A 4 -3.92 -7.04 12.33
N GLU A 5 -3.77 -7.87 13.36
CA GLU A 5 -4.85 -8.15 14.31
C GLU A 5 -5.27 -6.88 15.03
N ARG A 6 -4.31 -6.11 15.54
CA ARG A 6 -4.56 -4.86 16.25
C ARG A 6 -5.27 -3.84 15.37
N PHE A 7 -4.77 -3.61 14.16
CA PHE A 7 -5.39 -2.71 13.19
C PHE A 7 -6.84 -3.11 12.92
N ASN A 8 -7.09 -4.38 12.57
CA ASN A 8 -8.44 -4.86 12.28
C ASN A 8 -9.37 -4.70 13.48
N ARG A 9 -8.91 -5.02 14.69
CA ARG A 9 -9.72 -4.91 15.91
C ARG A 9 -10.08 -3.45 16.23
N VAL A 10 -9.14 -2.52 16.08
CA VAL A 10 -9.42 -1.08 16.22
C VAL A 10 -10.48 -0.63 15.22
N MET A 11 -10.36 -1.01 13.94
CA MET A 11 -11.32 -0.63 12.90
C MET A 11 -12.72 -1.25 13.09
N HIS A 12 -12.84 -2.29 13.93
CA HIS A 12 -14.10 -2.93 14.30
C HIS A 12 -14.53 -2.63 15.74
N PHE A 13 -13.93 -1.63 16.39
CA PHE A 13 -14.26 -1.21 17.76
C PHE A 13 -14.20 -2.35 18.80
N GLN A 14 -13.20 -3.22 18.68
CA GLN A 14 -12.94 -4.33 19.60
C GLN A 14 -11.77 -4.02 20.54
N ASP A 15 -11.67 -4.76 21.65
CA ASP A 15 -10.57 -4.61 22.63
C ASP A 15 -9.21 -4.85 21.99
N VAL A 16 -8.19 -4.08 22.35
CA VAL A 16 -6.82 -4.21 21.85
C VAL A 16 -5.79 -4.15 22.98
N ASP A 17 -4.60 -4.70 22.74
CA ASP A 17 -3.48 -4.64 23.68
C ASP A 17 -2.87 -3.23 23.79
N ARG A 18 -2.88 -2.46 22.69
CA ARG A 18 -2.62 -1.02 22.61
C ARG A 18 -3.23 -0.45 21.32
N ILE A 19 -3.26 0.88 21.18
CA ILE A 19 -3.63 1.54 19.93
C ILE A 19 -2.49 1.37 18.89
N PRO A 20 -2.78 1.08 17.61
CA PRO A 20 -1.79 1.13 16.53
C PRO A 20 -1.06 2.47 16.50
N ASN A 21 0.26 2.44 16.32
CA ASN A 21 1.10 3.62 16.23
C ASN A 21 1.93 3.53 14.96
N GLU A 22 1.42 4.14 13.88
CA GLU A 22 2.05 4.18 12.56
C GLU A 22 2.46 5.64 12.25
N GLU A 23 3.64 5.84 11.67
CA GLU A 23 4.13 7.16 11.25
C GLU A 23 3.94 7.39 9.76
N PHE A 24 3.74 8.64 9.32
CA PHE A 24 3.42 8.96 7.91
C PHE A 24 4.63 8.96 6.98
N GLY A 25 5.83 9.17 7.51
CA GLY A 25 7.02 9.34 6.69
C GLY A 25 8.12 10.00 7.46
N TYR A 26 9.35 9.80 7.00
CA TYR A 26 10.51 10.49 7.54
C TYR A 26 11.18 11.22 6.39
N TRP A 27 11.63 12.44 6.66
CA TRP A 27 12.49 13.17 5.73
C TRP A 27 13.82 12.42 5.56
N ALA A 28 14.41 12.46 4.36
CA ALA A 28 15.66 11.77 4.08
C ALA A 28 16.78 12.23 5.03
N GLU A 29 16.82 13.52 5.33
CA GLU A 29 17.74 14.17 6.27
C GLU A 29 17.55 13.65 7.70
N THR A 30 16.32 13.30 8.08
CA THR A 30 16.03 12.72 9.40
C THR A 30 16.58 11.30 9.50
N LEU A 31 16.37 10.49 8.45
CA LEU A 31 16.90 9.13 8.37
C LEU A 31 18.43 9.11 8.36
N GLU A 32 19.06 10.03 7.62
CA GLU A 32 20.52 10.20 7.62
C GLU A 32 21.04 10.55 9.00
N ARG A 33 20.43 11.53 9.67
CA ARG A 33 20.81 11.93 11.01
C ARG A 33 20.67 10.79 12.02
N TRP A 34 19.57 10.05 12.03
CA TRP A 34 19.40 8.90 12.93
C TRP A 34 20.46 7.82 12.73
N ARG A 35 20.87 7.55 11.48
CA ARG A 35 21.96 6.62 11.19
C ARG A 35 23.30 7.09 11.77
N LEU A 36 23.59 8.39 11.66
CA LEU A 36 24.78 8.99 12.29
C LEU A 36 24.72 8.98 13.83
N GLU A 37 23.51 9.02 14.40
CA GLU A 37 23.25 8.96 15.85
C GLU A 37 23.25 7.53 16.41
N GLY A 38 23.42 6.50 15.57
CA GLY A 38 23.59 5.11 15.99
C GLY A 38 22.46 4.16 15.61
N MET A 39 21.47 4.60 14.84
CA MET A 39 20.50 3.67 14.24
C MET A 39 21.21 2.81 13.17
N PRO A 40 21.09 1.47 13.21
CA PRO A 40 21.70 0.61 12.20
C PRO A 40 21.22 0.93 10.78
N ALA A 41 22.11 0.84 9.80
CA ALA A 41 21.80 1.21 8.41
C ALA A 41 20.78 0.26 7.75
N ASP A 42 20.69 -0.98 8.23
CA ASP A 42 19.79 -2.04 7.78
C ASP A 42 18.54 -2.19 8.67
N ALA A 43 18.42 -1.37 9.72
CA ALA A 43 17.24 -1.39 10.56
C ALA A 43 16.01 -0.86 9.81
N ASP A 44 14.88 -1.55 9.98
CA ASP A 44 13.58 -0.97 9.66
C ASP A 44 13.26 0.08 10.73
N GLU A 45 13.04 1.33 10.31
CA GLU A 45 12.92 2.45 11.23
C GLU A 45 11.67 2.33 12.14
N GLU A 46 10.58 1.77 11.61
CA GLU A 46 9.34 1.61 12.37
C GLU A 46 9.56 0.56 13.46
N LEU A 47 10.14 -0.58 13.12
CA LEU A 47 10.45 -1.62 14.09
C LEU A 47 11.51 -1.18 15.11
N TYR A 48 12.50 -0.40 14.69
CA TYR A 48 13.55 0.13 15.57
C TYR A 48 12.98 1.02 16.68
N PHE A 49 11.99 1.87 16.36
CA PHE A 49 11.31 2.73 17.34
C PHE A 49 10.10 2.09 18.01
N GLY A 50 9.82 0.80 17.76
CA GLY A 50 8.69 0.07 18.35
C GLY A 50 7.32 0.50 17.81
N LEU A 51 7.30 1.06 16.60
CA LEU A 51 6.09 1.44 15.86
C LEU A 51 5.50 0.23 15.12
N ASP A 52 4.22 0.32 14.76
CA ASP A 52 3.60 -0.65 13.86
C ASP A 52 4.09 -0.42 12.43
N ILE A 53 4.26 -1.52 11.68
CA ILE A 53 4.66 -1.47 10.26
C ILE A 53 3.57 -0.73 9.48
N ARG A 54 4.00 0.31 8.76
CA ARG A 54 3.14 1.14 7.95
C ARG A 54 2.58 0.39 6.76
N ARG A 55 1.27 0.50 6.56
CA ARG A 55 0.58 -0.01 5.37
C ARG A 55 1.13 0.56 4.05
N GLU A 56 1.53 1.84 4.01
CA GLU A 56 2.05 2.52 2.83
C GLU A 56 3.47 2.11 2.42
N ARG A 57 4.26 1.47 3.30
CA ARG A 57 5.54 0.85 2.86
C ARG A 57 5.33 -0.53 2.24
N ARG A 58 4.14 -1.11 2.41
CA ARG A 58 3.76 -2.43 1.90
C ARG A 58 2.56 -2.30 0.97
N LEU A 59 2.59 -1.29 0.09
CA LEU A 59 1.51 -1.05 -0.86
C LEU A 59 1.47 -2.12 -1.93
N PHE A 60 0.28 -2.66 -2.14
CA PHE A 60 -0.08 -3.31 -3.39
C PHE A 60 -0.53 -2.23 -4.38
N GLN A 61 0.06 -2.21 -5.57
CA GLN A 61 -0.25 -1.25 -6.63
C GLN A 61 -0.89 -1.99 -7.82
N PRO A 62 -2.22 -2.12 -7.86
CA PRO A 62 -2.88 -2.56 -9.08
C PRO A 62 -2.87 -1.42 -10.12
N ASP A 63 -2.96 -1.76 -11.40
CA ASP A 63 -3.19 -0.78 -12.45
C ASP A 63 -4.66 -0.31 -12.39
N PHE A 64 -4.84 0.91 -11.88
CA PHE A 64 -6.13 1.62 -11.84
C PHE A 64 -6.39 2.44 -13.11
N GLY A 65 -5.44 2.44 -14.04
CA GLY A 65 -5.53 3.17 -15.29
C GLY A 65 -6.46 2.53 -16.31
N PRO A 66 -6.65 3.21 -17.45
CA PRO A 66 -7.37 2.66 -18.59
C PRO A 66 -6.56 1.51 -19.19
N ILE A 67 -7.22 0.40 -19.47
CA ILE A 67 -6.60 -0.76 -20.11
C ILE A 67 -7.33 -1.04 -21.43
N PRO A 68 -6.64 -1.05 -22.59
CA PRO A 68 -5.28 -0.54 -22.79
C PRO A 68 -5.20 0.98 -22.52
N PRO A 69 -3.99 1.54 -22.32
CA PRO A 69 -3.80 2.96 -22.09
C PRO A 69 -4.46 3.83 -23.18
N LEU A 70 -5.01 4.97 -22.78
CA LEU A 70 -5.66 5.88 -23.73
C LEU A 70 -4.62 6.50 -24.67
N THR A 71 -5.02 6.66 -25.93
CA THR A 71 -4.24 7.35 -26.97
C THR A 71 -4.59 8.83 -27.12
N HIS A 72 -5.51 9.31 -26.29
CA HIS A 72 -6.08 10.66 -26.34
C HIS A 72 -6.36 11.17 -24.91
N GLY A 73 -6.48 12.49 -24.75
CA GLY A 73 -6.76 13.12 -23.47
C GLY A 73 -8.24 13.08 -23.09
N LEU A 74 -8.53 13.29 -21.79
CA LEU A 74 -9.87 13.45 -21.24
C LEU A 74 -10.24 14.92 -21.13
N ASP A 75 -10.33 15.60 -22.27
CA ASP A 75 -10.54 17.05 -22.39
C ASP A 75 -11.97 17.44 -22.83
N SER A 76 -12.83 16.46 -23.08
CA SER A 76 -14.21 16.66 -23.51
C SER A 76 -15.11 15.51 -23.04
N VAL A 77 -16.42 15.77 -22.98
CA VAL A 77 -17.43 14.74 -22.67
C VAL A 77 -17.37 13.61 -23.70
N GLU A 78 -17.18 13.94 -24.98
CA GLU A 78 -17.03 12.93 -26.04
C GLU A 78 -15.84 12.00 -25.77
N ASN A 79 -14.68 12.56 -25.39
CA ASN A 79 -13.50 11.76 -25.07
C ASN A 79 -13.69 10.95 -23.77
N ILE A 80 -14.44 11.46 -22.79
CA ILE A 80 -14.84 10.68 -21.61
C ILE A 80 -15.69 9.48 -22.02
N GLU A 81 -16.74 9.69 -22.83
CA GLU A 81 -17.60 8.61 -23.31
C GLU A 81 -16.83 7.55 -24.09
N LYS A 82 -15.86 7.96 -24.92
CA LYS A 82 -14.95 7.04 -25.63
C LYS A 82 -14.03 6.27 -24.69
N ALA A 83 -13.61 6.86 -23.58
CA ALA A 83 -12.71 6.23 -22.63
C ALA A 83 -13.42 5.25 -21.69
N LYS A 84 -14.74 5.38 -21.47
CA LYS A 84 -15.51 4.54 -20.53
C LYS A 84 -15.25 3.03 -20.66
N PRO A 85 -15.25 2.42 -21.86
CA PRO A 85 -14.99 0.98 -22.01
C PRO A 85 -13.62 0.56 -21.48
N HIS A 86 -12.59 1.42 -21.61
CA HIS A 86 -11.23 1.14 -21.13
C HIS A 86 -11.12 1.06 -19.61
N PHE A 87 -12.07 1.65 -18.87
CA PHE A 87 -12.11 1.64 -17.41
C PHE A 87 -13.13 0.63 -16.87
N TYR A 88 -14.30 0.50 -17.50
CA TYR A 88 -15.41 -0.30 -16.98
C TYR A 88 -15.43 -1.72 -17.52
N ASP A 89 -15.11 -1.94 -18.81
CA ASP A 89 -15.19 -3.29 -19.39
C ASP A 89 -13.90 -4.10 -19.16
N THR A 90 -12.90 -3.50 -18.51
CA THR A 90 -11.58 -4.07 -18.27
C THR A 90 -11.31 -4.36 -16.80
N PHE A 91 -12.34 -4.37 -15.94
CA PHE A 91 -12.19 -4.70 -14.52
C PHE A 91 -11.57 -6.09 -14.30
N ASP A 92 -11.92 -7.04 -15.16
CA ASP A 92 -11.38 -8.41 -15.11
C ASP A 92 -10.06 -8.58 -15.89
N SER A 93 -9.48 -7.50 -16.41
CA SER A 93 -8.24 -7.56 -17.19
C SER A 93 -7.09 -8.01 -16.29
N PRO A 94 -6.38 -9.11 -16.60
CA PRO A 94 -5.29 -9.61 -15.75
C PRO A 94 -4.13 -8.60 -15.61
N GLN A 95 -4.00 -7.67 -16.56
CA GLN A 95 -3.03 -6.57 -16.54
C GLN A 95 -3.26 -5.59 -15.39
N ARG A 96 -4.44 -5.62 -14.73
CA ARG A 96 -4.66 -4.87 -13.49
C ARG A 96 -3.76 -5.31 -12.35
N TYR A 97 -3.29 -6.56 -12.38
CA TYR A 97 -2.43 -7.10 -11.33
C TYR A 97 -1.01 -7.29 -11.86
N PRO A 98 0.02 -7.12 -11.00
CA PRO A 98 1.41 -7.44 -11.35
C PRO A 98 1.55 -8.88 -11.84
N ALA A 99 2.55 -9.12 -12.70
CA ALA A 99 2.80 -10.45 -13.27
C ALA A 99 3.02 -11.54 -12.21
N ASN A 100 3.54 -11.19 -11.04
CA ASN A 100 3.77 -12.08 -9.89
C ASN A 100 2.60 -12.10 -8.88
N TRP A 101 1.38 -11.74 -9.31
CA TRP A 101 0.20 -11.64 -8.43
C TRP A 101 -0.05 -12.89 -7.58
N ALA A 102 0.04 -14.09 -8.17
CA ALA A 102 -0.20 -15.33 -7.45
C ALA A 102 0.76 -15.50 -6.24
N ASP A 103 2.05 -15.18 -6.43
CA ASP A 103 3.04 -15.24 -5.36
C ASP A 103 2.78 -14.18 -4.29
N MET A 104 2.39 -12.97 -4.71
CA MET A 104 2.02 -11.89 -3.79
C MET A 104 0.82 -12.29 -2.91
N VAL A 105 -0.21 -12.91 -3.49
CA VAL A 105 -1.39 -13.41 -2.76
C VAL A 105 -0.99 -14.43 -1.69
N GLU A 106 -0.12 -15.40 -2.03
CA GLU A 106 0.34 -16.40 -1.06
C GLU A 106 1.13 -15.78 0.09
N ASN A 107 1.94 -14.76 -0.19
CA ASN A 107 2.64 -13.99 0.84
C ASN A 107 1.65 -13.18 1.69
N TYR A 108 0.67 -12.52 1.07
CA TYR A 108 -0.31 -11.70 1.77
C TYR A 108 -1.21 -12.49 2.70
N LYS A 109 -1.54 -13.75 2.38
CA LYS A 109 -2.30 -14.62 3.29
C LYS A 109 -1.60 -14.81 4.64
N LYS A 110 -0.26 -14.85 4.64
CA LYS A 110 0.58 -15.18 5.80
C LYS A 110 1.10 -13.97 6.58
N ARG A 111 0.91 -12.75 6.06
CA ARG A 111 1.42 -11.52 6.66
C ARG A 111 0.78 -11.21 8.03
N ASP A 112 1.54 -10.52 8.86
CA ASP A 112 1.20 -10.05 10.21
C ASP A 112 1.05 -8.51 10.31
N TYR A 113 1.13 -7.80 9.18
CA TYR A 113 0.94 -6.35 9.06
C TYR A 113 -0.27 -5.96 8.18
N PRO A 114 -0.86 -4.76 8.37
CA PRO A 114 -1.89 -4.25 7.48
C PRO A 114 -1.33 -4.04 6.06
N LEU A 115 -2.12 -4.36 5.03
CA LEU A 115 -1.75 -4.15 3.63
C LEU A 115 -2.45 -2.89 3.13
N GLY A 116 -1.70 -1.94 2.58
CA GLY A 116 -2.26 -0.75 1.95
C GLY A 116 -2.45 -0.95 0.44
N LEU A 117 -3.32 -0.12 -0.14
CA LEU A 117 -3.53 0.02 -1.57
C LEU A 117 -3.02 1.41 -1.99
N ASN A 118 -2.29 1.49 -3.10
CA ASN A 118 -1.87 2.76 -3.71
C ASN A 118 -2.51 2.90 -5.07
#